data_AF-A4FBH7-F1
#
_entry.id   AF-A4FBH7-F1
#
_cell.length_a   1.000
_cell.length_b   1.000
_cell.length_c   1.000
_cell.angle_alpha   90.00
_cell.angle_beta   90.00
_cell.angle_gamma   90.00
#
_symmetry.space_group_name_H-M   'P 1'
#
loop_
_entity.id
_entity.type
_entity.pdbx_description
1 polymer ?
#
loop_
_entity_poly.entity_id
_entity_poly.type
_entity_poly.pdbx_seq_one_letter_code
_entity_poly.pdbx_strand_id
1 'polypeptide(L)'
;MSADQARAIGADQAPEERESTGFLGCDYQLGKTAEGWLVFVSATDKETMQDFAEGASDGVPTNVGGYPATQVGDERRCLLSVDVSDKGSLYINTVVSEAPVEPCGLSKQFADAALKNLPNA
;
A
#
# COMPACT_ATOMS: atom_id res chain seq x y z
N MET A 1 10.45 2.48 2.33
CA MET A 1 10.92 2.36 0.93
C MET A 1 11.62 3.66 0.52
N SER A 2 12.68 3.60 -0.29
CA SER A 2 13.42 4.80 -0.72
C SER A 2 12.72 5.59 -1.83
N ALA A 3 13.15 6.85 -2.02
CA ALA A 3 12.66 7.68 -3.12
C ALA A 3 12.98 7.09 -4.50
N ASP A 4 14.13 6.45 -4.67
CA ASP A 4 14.52 5.83 -5.94
C ASP A 4 13.64 4.62 -6.29
N GLN A 5 13.28 3.81 -5.29
CA GLN A 5 12.34 2.70 -5.49
C GLN A 5 10.94 3.21 -5.86
N ALA A 6 10.46 4.28 -5.20
CA ALA A 6 9.18 4.89 -5.55
C ALA A 6 9.17 5.44 -6.98
N ARG A 7 10.26 6.10 -7.40
CA ARG A 7 10.43 6.60 -8.78
C ARG A 7 10.46 5.49 -9.82
N ALA A 8 11.06 4.34 -9.49
CA ALA A 8 11.04 3.17 -10.37
C ALA A 8 9.62 2.61 -10.60
N ILE A 9 8.69 2.84 -9.68
CA ILE A 9 7.26 2.46 -9.78
C ILE A 9 6.43 3.59 -10.44
N GLY A 10 7.01 4.78 -10.62
CA GLY A 10 6.40 5.90 -11.33
C GLY A 10 6.01 7.10 -10.47
N ALA A 11 6.38 7.13 -9.18
CA ALA A 11 6.20 8.34 -8.37
C ALA A 11 7.07 9.48 -8.92
N ASP A 12 6.53 10.70 -8.97
CA ASP A 12 7.25 11.89 -9.46
C ASP A 12 7.48 12.94 -8.37
N GLN A 13 6.80 12.81 -7.22
CA GLN A 13 7.03 13.64 -6.05
C GLN A 13 7.95 12.94 -5.04
N ALA A 14 8.54 13.74 -4.14
CA ALA A 14 9.24 13.19 -2.99
C ALA A 14 8.25 12.46 -2.07
N PRO A 15 8.66 11.36 -1.42
CA PRO A 15 7.85 10.74 -0.37
C PRO A 15 7.55 11.73 0.75
N GLU A 16 6.32 11.72 1.26
CA GLU A 16 5.87 12.63 2.31
C GLU A 16 5.39 11.84 3.52
N GLU A 17 5.98 12.06 4.69
CA GLU A 17 5.50 11.43 5.93
C GLU A 17 4.12 11.98 6.30
N ARG A 18 3.22 11.07 6.69
CA ARG A 18 1.83 11.42 7.00
C ARG A 18 1.21 10.46 8.00
N GLU A 19 0.28 10.98 8.78
CA GLU A 19 -0.69 10.16 9.50
C GLU A 19 -2.00 10.06 8.71
N SER A 20 -2.46 8.84 8.42
CA SER A 20 -3.71 8.57 7.73
C SER A 20 -4.51 7.54 8.51
N THR A 21 -5.76 7.86 8.85
CA THR A 21 -6.67 6.98 9.62
C THR A 21 -6.02 6.38 10.90
N GLY A 22 -5.13 7.14 11.55
CA GLY A 22 -4.40 6.70 12.74
C GLY A 22 -3.15 5.87 12.48
N PHE A 23 -2.75 5.63 11.23
CA PHE A 23 -1.50 4.97 10.85
C PHE A 23 -0.45 5.99 10.46
N LEU A 24 0.78 5.84 10.97
CA LEU A 24 1.93 6.65 10.57
C LEU A 24 2.64 5.97 9.40
N GLY A 25 2.79 6.67 8.29
CA GLY A 25 3.37 6.12 7.07
C GLY A 25 3.90 7.18 6.12
N CYS A 26 4.02 6.82 4.86
CA CYS A 26 4.50 7.70 3.80
C CYS A 26 3.55 7.69 2.60
N ASP A 27 3.23 8.88 2.09
CA ASP A 27 2.57 9.09 0.81
C ASP A 27 3.60 9.07 -0.34
N TYR A 28 3.24 8.37 -1.41
CA TYR A 28 3.95 8.34 -2.68
C TYR A 28 2.95 8.68 -3.78
N GLN A 29 3.33 9.55 -4.72
CA GLN A 29 2.37 10.05 -5.70
C GLN A 29 2.99 10.34 -7.06
N LEU A 30 2.13 10.22 -8.07
CA LEU A 30 2.32 10.77 -9.41
C LEU A 30 1.41 11.98 -9.56
N GLY A 31 1.99 13.12 -9.93
CA GLY A 31 1.27 14.37 -10.14
C GLY A 31 0.88 15.09 -8.85
N LYS A 32 0.35 16.31 -8.99
CA LYS A 32 -0.17 17.15 -7.89
C LYS A 32 -1.68 17.41 -8.00
N THR A 33 -2.36 16.81 -8.98
CA THR A 33 -3.76 17.11 -9.37
C THR A 33 -4.52 15.84 -9.78
N ALA A 34 -5.80 15.98 -10.15
CA ALA A 34 -6.77 14.93 -10.46
C ALA A 34 -6.41 13.94 -11.58
N GLU A 35 -5.22 14.02 -12.17
CA GLU A 35 -4.76 13.11 -13.24
C GLU A 35 -3.80 12.03 -12.74
N GLY A 36 -3.52 12.03 -11.44
CA GLY A 36 -2.50 11.20 -10.81
C GLY A 36 -3.02 10.00 -10.03
N TRP A 37 -2.11 9.47 -9.20
CA TRP A 37 -2.40 8.50 -8.17
C TRP A 37 -1.64 8.84 -6.89
N LEU A 38 -2.17 8.37 -5.76
CA LEU A 38 -1.60 8.47 -4.44
C LEU A 38 -1.58 7.08 -3.81
N VAL A 39 -0.44 6.70 -3.23
CA VAL A 39 -0.28 5.46 -2.47
C VAL A 39 0.28 5.82 -1.10
N PHE A 40 -0.50 5.54 -0.06
CA PHE A 40 -0.06 5.58 1.32
C PHE A 40 0.46 4.20 1.73
N VAL A 41 1.65 4.14 2.31
CA VAL A 41 2.26 2.90 2.83
C VAL A 41 2.60 3.07 4.31
N SER A 42 2.18 2.12 5.13
CA SER A 42 2.42 2.11 6.58
C SER A 42 2.76 0.72 7.08
N ALA A 43 3.79 0.60 7.90
CA ALA A 43 3.98 -0.57 8.76
C ALA A 43 3.31 -0.28 10.10
N THR A 44 2.35 -1.11 10.52
CA THR A 44 1.55 -0.84 11.73
C THR A 44 1.41 -2.08 12.60
N ASP A 45 1.50 -1.87 13.92
CA ASP A 45 1.20 -2.85 14.96
C ASP A 45 -0.24 -2.71 15.51
N LYS A 46 -1.03 -1.80 14.93
CA LYS A 46 -2.40 -1.50 15.37
C LYS A 46 -3.44 -2.44 14.79
N GLU A 47 -3.13 -3.09 13.67
CA GLU A 47 -4.02 -3.99 12.95
C GLU A 47 -3.20 -5.08 12.25
N THR A 48 -3.62 -6.34 12.40
CA THR A 48 -3.06 -7.47 11.65
C THR A 48 -3.75 -7.64 10.31
N MET A 49 -3.16 -8.42 9.39
CA MET A 49 -3.83 -8.76 8.13
C MET A 49 -5.14 -9.51 8.37
N GLN A 50 -5.20 -10.35 9.41
CA GLN A 50 -6.41 -11.06 9.81
C GLN A 50 -7.50 -10.09 10.28
N ASP A 51 -7.18 -9.13 11.16
CA ASP A 51 -8.14 -8.12 11.61
C ASP A 51 -8.72 -7.32 10.43
N PHE A 52 -7.85 -6.92 9.50
CA PHE A 52 -8.25 -6.25 8.26
C PHE A 52 -9.19 -7.12 7.42
N ALA A 53 -8.86 -8.40 7.23
CA ALA A 53 -9.65 -9.33 6.44
C ALA A 53 -11.02 -9.61 7.07
N GLU A 54 -11.10 -9.71 8.40
CA GLU A 54 -12.35 -9.90 9.14
C GLU A 54 -13.26 -8.65 9.08
N GLY A 55 -12.67 -7.46 9.07
CA GLY A 55 -13.39 -6.20 8.90
C GLY A 55 -13.83 -5.91 7.46
N ALA A 56 -13.17 -6.52 6.47
CA ALA A 56 -13.43 -6.32 5.05
C ALA A 56 -14.40 -7.36 4.49
N SER A 57 -15.69 -7.03 4.41
CA SER A 57 -16.75 -7.95 3.93
C SER A 57 -16.49 -8.56 2.54
N ASP A 58 -15.76 -7.85 1.68
CA ASP A 58 -15.42 -8.26 0.31
C ASP A 58 -13.91 -8.48 0.11
N GLY A 59 -13.18 -8.78 1.19
CA GLY A 59 -11.75 -9.06 1.16
C GLY A 59 -11.40 -10.24 0.27
N VAL A 60 -10.49 -10.02 -0.68
CA VAL A 60 -9.96 -11.07 -1.56
C VAL A 60 -8.56 -11.46 -1.08
N PRO A 61 -8.35 -12.72 -0.66
CA PRO A 61 -7.03 -13.24 -0.36
C PRO A 61 -6.11 -13.17 -1.58
N THR A 62 -4.86 -12.76 -1.37
CA THR A 62 -3.82 -12.65 -2.38
C THR A 62 -2.45 -12.96 -1.75
N ASN A 63 -1.39 -12.81 -2.54
CA ASN A 63 -0.01 -12.91 -2.07
C ASN A 63 0.81 -11.73 -2.62
N VAL A 64 1.78 -11.26 -1.85
CA VAL A 64 2.77 -10.25 -2.28
C VAL A 64 4.15 -10.66 -1.79
N GLY A 65 5.09 -10.87 -2.70
CA GLY A 65 6.47 -11.20 -2.33
C GLY A 65 6.62 -12.48 -1.50
N GLY A 66 5.67 -13.42 -1.59
CA GLY A 66 5.62 -14.64 -0.76
C GLY A 66 4.78 -14.49 0.51
N TYR A 67 4.45 -13.27 0.93
CA TYR A 67 3.66 -13.01 2.13
C TYR A 67 2.15 -13.10 1.86
N PRO A 68 1.37 -13.74 2.75
CA PRO A 68 -0.08 -13.68 2.71
C PRO A 68 -0.57 -12.23 2.75
N ALA A 69 -1.63 -11.95 2.01
CA ALA A 69 -2.20 -10.62 1.97
C ALA A 69 -3.70 -10.67 1.68
N THR A 70 -4.41 -9.62 2.04
CA THR A 70 -5.82 -9.42 1.69
C THR A 70 -5.98 -8.06 1.05
N GLN A 71 -6.77 -7.99 -0.03
CA GLN A 71 -7.07 -6.75 -0.73
C GLN A 71 -8.57 -6.50 -0.84
N VAL A 72 -8.95 -5.23 -0.84
CA VAL A 72 -10.29 -4.73 -1.20
C VAL A 72 -10.12 -3.54 -2.11
N GLY A 73 -10.81 -3.51 -3.24
CA GLY A 73 -10.68 -2.40 -4.16
C GLY A 73 -11.67 -2.43 -5.32
N ASP A 74 -11.67 -1.33 -6.05
CA ASP A 74 -12.42 -1.09 -7.29
C ASP A 74 -11.51 -0.46 -8.35
N GLU A 75 -12.10 0.07 -9.42
CA GLU A 75 -11.36 0.67 -10.54
C GLU A 75 -10.57 1.95 -10.16
N ARG A 76 -10.81 2.54 -8.99
CA ARG A 76 -10.16 3.77 -8.51
C ARG A 76 -9.44 3.64 -7.18
N ARG A 77 -9.70 2.60 -6.40
CA ARG A 77 -9.13 2.47 -5.05
C ARG A 77 -8.71 1.06 -4.75
N CYS A 78 -7.67 0.91 -3.94
CA CYS A 78 -7.34 -0.38 -3.36
C CYS A 78 -6.73 -0.23 -1.97
N LEU A 79 -7.30 -0.97 -1.03
CA LEU A 79 -6.72 -1.28 0.26
C LEU A 79 -6.05 -2.64 0.18
N LEU A 80 -4.84 -2.74 0.72
CA LEU A 80 -4.06 -3.98 0.77
C LEU A 80 -3.38 -4.07 2.12
N SER A 81 -3.60 -5.18 2.82
CA SER A 81 -2.89 -5.52 4.05
C SER A 81 -2.04 -6.77 3.81
N VAL A 82 -0.77 -6.72 4.16
CA VAL A 82 0.20 -7.81 4.00
C VAL A 82 0.66 -8.29 5.37
N ASP A 83 0.60 -9.60 5.57
CA ASP A 83 0.99 -10.27 6.80
C ASP A 83 2.52 -10.38 6.86
N VAL A 84 3.16 -9.41 7.49
CA VAL A 84 4.63 -9.32 7.61
C VAL A 84 5.13 -9.71 9.00
N SER A 85 4.24 -9.80 9.99
CA SER A 85 4.56 -10.19 11.36
C SER A 85 3.31 -10.57 12.16
N ASP A 86 3.48 -11.43 13.17
CA ASP A 86 2.40 -11.84 14.08
C ASP A 86 1.75 -10.69 14.88
N LYS A 87 2.35 -9.49 14.88
CA LYS A 87 1.91 -8.34 15.68
C LYS A 87 1.50 -7.13 14.85
N GLY A 88 1.54 -7.24 13.53
CA GLY A 88 1.35 -6.08 12.68
C GLY A 88 1.45 -6.40 11.20
N SER A 89 0.88 -5.52 10.41
CA SER A 89 0.80 -5.66 8.97
C SER A 89 1.50 -4.51 8.25
N LEU A 90 1.81 -4.75 6.97
CA LEU A 90 2.06 -3.67 6.04
C LEU A 90 0.73 -3.29 5.41
N TYR A 91 0.26 -2.08 5.69
CA TYR A 91 -0.96 -1.50 5.18
C TYR A 91 -0.68 -0.54 4.02
N ILE A 92 -1.43 -0.69 2.94
CA ILE A 92 -1.35 0.12 1.74
C ILE A 92 -2.75 0.63 1.39
N ASN A 93 -2.85 1.93 1.14
CA ASN A 93 -4.07 2.57 0.65
C ASN A 93 -3.74 3.34 -0.62
N THR A 94 -4.33 2.90 -1.74
CA THR A 94 -4.12 3.46 -3.06
C THR A 94 -5.38 4.14 -3.55
N VAL A 95 -5.23 5.34 -4.10
CA VAL A 95 -6.29 6.08 -4.80
C VAL A 95 -5.75 6.52 -6.16
N VAL A 96 -6.45 6.14 -7.21
CA VAL A 96 -6.18 6.51 -8.60
C VAL A 96 -7.32 7.41 -9.07
N SER A 97 -6.98 8.54 -9.70
CA SER A 97 -7.98 9.45 -10.24
C SER A 97 -8.27 9.16 -11.71
N GLU A 98 -7.37 9.57 -12.62
CA GLU A 98 -7.53 9.37 -14.07
C GLU A 98 -6.29 8.70 -14.72
N ALA A 99 -5.32 8.26 -13.90
CA ALA A 99 -4.14 7.58 -14.41
C ALA A 99 -4.51 6.16 -14.93
N PRO A 100 -3.94 5.70 -16.06
CA PRO A 100 -4.24 4.40 -16.66
C PRO A 100 -3.50 3.27 -15.92
N VAL A 101 -3.70 3.18 -14.60
CA VAL A 101 -3.07 2.19 -13.71
C VAL A 101 -4.15 1.49 -12.89
N GLU A 102 -4.00 0.18 -12.72
CA GLU A 102 -4.93 -0.61 -11.89
C GLU A 102 -4.54 -0.45 -10.40
N PRO A 103 -5.44 0.05 -9.53
CA PRO A 103 -5.11 0.41 -8.15
C PRO A 103 -4.50 -0.71 -7.32
N CYS A 104 -5.02 -1.94 -7.37
CA CYS A 104 -4.49 -3.04 -6.58
C CYS A 104 -3.15 -3.56 -7.12
N GLY A 105 -2.96 -3.56 -8.43
CA GLY A 105 -1.68 -3.83 -9.08
C GLY A 105 -0.62 -2.81 -8.67
N LEU A 106 -1.00 -1.54 -8.53
CA LEU A 106 -0.11 -0.51 -8.00
C LEU A 106 0.20 -0.74 -6.52
N SER A 107 -0.81 -1.03 -5.69
CA SER A 107 -0.61 -1.39 -4.27
C SER A 107 0.38 -2.54 -4.11
N LYS A 108 0.29 -3.59 -4.93
CA LYS A 108 1.20 -4.74 -4.88
C LYS A 108 2.64 -4.38 -5.22
N GLN A 109 2.87 -3.49 -6.19
CA GLN A 109 4.21 -3.02 -6.53
C GLN A 109 4.84 -2.25 -5.37
N PHE A 110 4.08 -1.36 -4.73
CA PHE A 110 4.53 -0.61 -3.56
C PHE A 110 4.77 -1.52 -2.35
N ALA A 111 3.89 -2.48 -2.11
CA ALA A 111 4.06 -3.48 -1.06
C ALA A 111 5.33 -4.31 -1.28
N ASP A 112 5.55 -4.87 -2.48
CA ASP A 112 6.75 -5.64 -2.81
C ASP A 112 8.04 -4.82 -2.61
N ALA A 113 8.04 -3.55 -3.02
CA ALA A 113 9.18 -2.67 -2.81
C ALA A 113 9.38 -2.28 -1.34
N ALA A 114 8.31 -2.13 -0.56
CA ALA A 114 8.40 -1.89 0.88
C ALA A 114 8.95 -3.11 1.63
N LEU A 115 8.48 -4.31 1.29
CA LEU A 115 8.92 -5.59 1.88
C LEU A 115 10.44 -5.78 1.75
N LYS A 116 11.03 -5.42 0.60
CA LYS A 116 12.48 -5.48 0.36
C LYS A 116 13.32 -4.61 1.30
N ASN A 117 12.71 -3.65 1.99
CA ASN A 117 13.39 -2.76 2.93
C ASN A 117 13.03 -3.04 4.39
N LEU A 118 12.18 -4.04 4.67
CA LEU A 118 11.88 -4.39 6.05
C LEU A 118 13.14 -5.01 6.69
N PRO A 119 13.50 -4.61 7.92
CA PRO A 119 14.73 -5.05 8.57
C PRO A 119 14.85 -6.58 8.78
N ASN A 120 13.77 -7.35 8.55
CA ASN A 120 13.75 -8.81 8.66
C ASN A 120 12.74 -9.40 7.65
N ALA A 121 13.06 -9.36 6.36
CA ALA A 121 12.46 -10.32 5.43
C ALA A 121 13.21 -11.66 5.51
#